data_AF-T1JMW8-F1
#
_entry.id   AF-T1JMW8-F1
#
_cell.length_a   1.000
_cell.length_b   1.000
_cell.length_c   1.000
_cell.angle_alpha   90.00
_cell.angle_beta   90.00
_cell.angle_gamma   90.00
#
_symmetry.space_group_name_H-M   'P 1'
#
loop_
_entity.id
_entity.type
_entity.pdbx_description
1 polymer ?
#
loop_
_entity_poly.entity_id
_entity_poly.type
_entity_poly.pdbx_seq_one_letter_code
_entity_poly.pdbx_strand_id
1 'polypeptide(L)'
;MKLLTQSAVWFLIVAISFAEVNVRLTSIKQSADDWEGEVEIYYEGIWRPLCARMWSKMDADATCRTIGFHQGAVANKKNSLYGQTKRRDYYYLFTGLNCGTADFSLDQCPGWNNNVMTLAVCGHGIAIAVCKL
;
A
#
# COMPACT_ATOMS: atom_id res chain seq x y z
N MET A 1 -30.05 11.19 -24.00
CA MET A 1 -29.10 12.22 -24.45
C MET A 1 -29.41 13.55 -23.77
N LYS A 2 -28.70 13.88 -22.69
CA LYS A 2 -28.50 15.27 -22.27
C LYS A 2 -27.01 15.40 -21.96
N LEU A 3 -26.27 15.82 -22.98
CA LEU A 3 -24.93 16.37 -22.86
C LEU A 3 -25.06 17.70 -22.12
N LEU A 4 -24.50 17.81 -20.93
CA LEU A 4 -24.12 19.09 -20.36
C LEU A 4 -22.67 18.96 -19.88
N THR A 5 -21.84 19.68 -20.62
CA THR A 5 -20.40 19.88 -20.50
C THR A 5 -19.88 19.87 -19.05
N GLN A 6 -19.09 18.86 -18.69
CA GLN A 6 -18.29 18.89 -17.47
C GLN A 6 -17.30 20.06 -17.59
N SER A 7 -17.48 21.10 -16.78
CA SER A 7 -16.57 22.24 -16.73
C SER A 7 -15.17 21.75 -16.35
N ALA A 8 -14.12 22.26 -17.00
CA ALA A 8 -12.73 21.97 -16.61
C ALA A 8 -12.48 22.29 -15.13
N VAL A 9 -13.22 23.25 -14.56
CA VAL A 9 -13.17 23.58 -13.13
C VAL A 9 -13.71 22.45 -12.26
N TRP A 10 -14.75 21.74 -12.71
CA TRP A 10 -15.29 20.57 -11.99
C TRP A 10 -14.27 19.41 -12.00
N PHE A 11 -13.65 19.16 -13.16
CA PHE A 11 -12.54 18.22 -13.25
C PHE A 11 -11.35 18.63 -12.41
N LEU A 12 -10.98 19.91 -12.39
CA LEU A 12 -9.89 20.42 -11.57
C LEU A 12 -10.22 20.31 -10.08
N ILE A 13 -11.41 20.71 -9.61
CA ILE A 13 -11.81 20.57 -8.20
C ILE A 13 -11.79 19.09 -7.77
N VAL A 14 -12.33 18.19 -8.61
CA VAL A 14 -12.31 16.75 -8.34
C VAL A 14 -10.87 16.21 -8.34
N ALA A 15 -10.02 16.61 -9.29
CA ALA A 15 -8.62 16.18 -9.35
C ALA A 15 -7.74 16.78 -8.24
N ILE A 16 -8.01 18.01 -7.80
CA ILE A 16 -7.26 18.72 -6.74
C ILE A 16 -7.52 18.09 -5.36
N SER A 17 -8.57 17.28 -5.20
CA SER A 17 -8.98 16.71 -3.91
C SER A 17 -8.42 15.31 -3.61
N PHE A 18 -7.74 14.66 -4.55
CA PHE A 18 -7.11 13.37 -4.30
C PHE A 18 -5.68 13.58 -3.78
N ALA A 19 -5.52 13.47 -2.46
CA ALA A 19 -4.22 13.15 -1.89
C ALA A 19 -3.91 11.69 -2.24
N GLU A 20 -3.33 11.45 -3.42
CA GLU A 20 -3.08 10.10 -3.91
C GLU A 20 -2.06 9.38 -3.02
N VAL A 21 -2.48 8.29 -2.38
CA VAL A 21 -1.57 7.37 -1.71
C VAL A 21 -0.79 6.62 -2.77
N ASN A 22 0.49 6.93 -2.85
CA ASN A 22 1.39 6.33 -3.82
C ASN A 22 2.00 5.06 -3.21
N VAL A 23 1.56 3.90 -3.70
CA VAL A 23 2.05 2.58 -3.28
C VAL A 23 2.56 1.81 -4.49
N ARG A 24 3.60 1.00 -4.31
CA ARG A 24 4.14 0.12 -5.34
C ARG A 24 4.52 -1.24 -4.77
N LEU A 25 4.50 -2.25 -5.62
CA LEU A 25 5.13 -3.54 -5.35
C LEU A 25 6.54 -3.54 -5.94
N THR A 26 7.54 -3.94 -5.16
CA THR A 26 8.90 -4.19 -5.61
C THR A 26 9.24 -5.67 -5.53
N SER A 27 10.37 -6.10 -6.11
CA SER A 27 10.80 -7.50 -6.12
C SER A 27 9.73 -8.46 -6.69
N ILE A 28 9.02 -8.02 -7.73
CA ILE A 28 7.77 -8.63 -8.19
C ILE A 28 7.99 -10.04 -8.75
N LYS A 29 7.20 -11.00 -8.25
CA LYS A 29 6.93 -12.28 -8.92
C LYS A 29 5.56 -12.19 -9.58
N GLN A 30 5.56 -12.12 -10.91
CA GLN A 30 4.34 -11.97 -11.71
C GLN A 30 3.92 -13.31 -12.32
N SER A 31 2.62 -13.57 -12.30
CA SER A 31 1.96 -14.63 -13.08
C SER A 31 0.81 -14.02 -13.90
N ALA A 32 0.06 -14.83 -14.64
CA ALA A 32 -1.02 -14.33 -15.50
C ALA A 32 -2.04 -13.47 -14.75
N ASP A 33 -2.40 -13.84 -13.52
CA ASP A 33 -3.47 -13.19 -12.75
C ASP A 33 -2.98 -12.59 -11.41
N ASP A 34 -1.75 -12.87 -10.99
CA ASP A 34 -1.23 -12.51 -9.67
C ASP A 34 0.09 -11.73 -9.73
N TRP A 35 0.19 -10.67 -8.92
CA TRP A 35 1.40 -9.87 -8.70
C TRP A 35 1.80 -9.97 -7.23
N GLU A 36 2.91 -10.65 -6.93
CA GLU A 36 3.46 -10.76 -5.58
C GLU A 36 4.66 -9.85 -5.44
N GLY A 37 4.74 -9.03 -4.39
CA GLY A 37 5.91 -8.17 -4.16
C GLY A 37 5.95 -7.50 -2.79
N GLU A 38 7.12 -6.93 -2.49
CA GLU A 38 7.37 -6.11 -1.30
C GLU A 38 6.61 -4.78 -1.43
N VAL A 39 5.91 -4.38 -0.38
CA VAL A 39 5.11 -3.15 -0.38
C VAL A 39 5.98 -1.96 0.00
N GLU A 40 6.01 -0.95 -0.88
CA GLU A 40 6.61 0.35 -0.59
C GLU A 40 5.59 1.48 -0.75
N ILE A 41 5.61 2.42 0.18
CA ILE A 41 4.77 3.63 0.15
C ILE A 41 5.67 4.84 -0.06
N TYR A 42 5.23 5.76 -0.92
CA TYR A 42 5.88 7.05 -1.10
C TYR A 42 5.43 8.01 0.01
N TYR A 43 6.37 8.37 0.89
CA TYR A 43 6.11 9.23 2.03
C TYR A 43 7.28 10.19 2.23
N GLU A 44 6.97 11.48 2.42
CA GLU A 44 7.97 12.55 2.59
C GLU A 44 9.03 12.57 1.47
N GLY A 45 8.61 12.40 0.22
CA GLY A 45 9.47 12.54 -0.95
C GLY A 45 10.31 11.31 -1.30
N ILE A 46 10.24 10.23 -0.51
CA ILE A 46 10.99 9.00 -0.77
C ILE A 46 10.12 7.74 -0.64
N TRP A 47 10.46 6.72 -1.41
CA TRP A 47 9.85 5.40 -1.32
C TRP A 47 10.39 4.65 -0.11
N ARG A 48 9.52 4.10 0.71
CA ARG A 48 9.94 3.36 1.90
C ARG A 48 9.24 2.01 2.02
N PRO A 49 9.97 0.95 2.42
CA PRO A 49 9.38 -0.35 2.66
C PRO A 49 8.49 -0.32 3.89
N LEU A 50 7.37 -1.03 3.80
CA LEU A 50 6.44 -1.20 4.90
C LEU A 50 6.93 -2.29 5.85
N CYS A 51 6.87 -2.03 7.16
CA CYS A 51 7.19 -3.06 8.16
C CYS A 51 6.09 -4.13 8.19
N ALA A 52 6.46 -5.41 8.17
CA ALA A 52 5.50 -6.52 8.24
C ALA A 52 4.80 -6.66 9.62
N ARG A 53 5.21 -5.86 10.62
CA ARG A 53 4.59 -5.87 11.95
C ARG A 53 3.13 -5.41 11.83
N MET A 54 2.20 -6.26 12.26
CA MET A 54 0.75 -6.05 12.17
C MET A 54 0.18 -5.99 10.75
N TRP A 55 0.95 -6.40 9.73
CA TRP A 55 0.45 -6.50 8.36
C TRP A 55 -0.63 -7.57 8.26
N SER A 56 -1.84 -7.16 7.89
CA SER A 56 -3.01 -8.03 7.79
C SER A 56 -3.47 -8.23 6.36
N LYS A 57 -4.38 -9.19 6.16
CA LYS A 57 -5.05 -9.39 4.86
C LYS A 57 -5.82 -8.15 4.42
N MET A 58 -6.47 -7.45 5.35
CA MET A 58 -7.25 -6.25 5.04
C MET A 58 -6.35 -5.12 4.56
N ASP A 59 -5.14 -4.99 5.13
CA ASP A 59 -4.16 -4.01 4.65
C ASP A 59 -3.61 -4.38 3.27
N ALA A 60 -3.43 -5.67 3.00
CA ALA A 60 -3.05 -6.18 1.69
C ALA A 60 -4.15 -5.95 0.64
N ASP A 61 -5.41 -6.22 0.97
CA ASP A 61 -6.56 -5.91 0.11
C ASP A 61 -6.59 -4.42 -0.25
N ALA A 62 -6.46 -3.55 0.76
CA ALA A 62 -6.49 -2.10 0.54
C ALA A 62 -5.32 -1.60 -0.31
N THR A 63 -4.14 -2.18 -0.11
CA THR A 63 -2.96 -1.91 -0.94
C THR A 63 -3.18 -2.31 -2.39
N CYS A 64 -3.62 -3.55 -2.62
CA CYS A 64 -3.86 -4.07 -3.96
C CYS A 64 -4.93 -3.25 -4.71
N ARG A 65 -5.99 -2.82 -4.02
CA ARG A 65 -7.01 -1.93 -4.60
C ARG A 65 -6.47 -0.57 -4.99
N THR A 66 -5.58 -0.01 -4.17
CA THR A 66 -4.95 1.30 -4.45
C THR A 66 -4.15 1.27 -5.77
N ILE A 67 -3.61 0.11 -6.16
CA ILE A 67 -2.88 -0.08 -7.44
C ILE A 67 -3.70 -0.80 -8.51
N GLY A 68 -5.02 -0.89 -8.35
CA GLY A 68 -5.95 -1.34 -9.41
C GLY A 68 -6.31 -2.82 -9.43
N PHE A 69 -5.97 -3.60 -8.40
CA PHE A 69 -6.34 -5.00 -8.24
C PHE A 69 -7.59 -5.17 -7.39
N HIS A 70 -8.31 -6.29 -7.52
CA HIS A 70 -9.56 -6.51 -6.77
C HIS A 70 -9.37 -7.26 -5.45
N GLN A 71 -8.30 -8.05 -5.35
CA GLN A 71 -8.04 -8.86 -4.16
C GLN A 71 -6.57 -8.79 -3.74
N GLY A 72 -6.35 -8.87 -2.43
CA GLY A 72 -5.04 -8.96 -1.81
C GLY A 72 -4.92 -10.17 -0.88
N ALA A 73 -3.73 -10.76 -0.86
CA ALA A 73 -3.34 -11.75 0.14
C ALA A 73 -1.98 -11.42 0.73
N VAL A 74 -1.77 -11.87 1.97
CA VAL A 74 -0.48 -11.72 2.65
C VAL A 74 0.41 -12.91 2.27
N ALA A 75 1.61 -12.63 1.76
CA ALA A 75 2.63 -13.63 1.49
C ALA A 75 3.69 -13.75 2.62
N ASN A 76 3.57 -12.96 3.69
CA ASN A 76 4.48 -13.01 4.83
C ASN A 76 4.40 -14.38 5.53
N LYS A 77 5.34 -15.28 5.22
CA LYS A 77 5.57 -16.47 6.04
C LYS A 77 6.10 -16.00 7.40
N LYS A 78 5.52 -16.46 8.51
CA LYS A 78 6.16 -16.38 9.83
C LYS A 78 7.56 -17.00 9.68
N ASN A 79 8.62 -16.22 9.95
CA ASN A 79 10.04 -16.58 9.72
C ASN A 79 10.52 -16.60 8.25
N SER A 80 9.87 -15.86 7.36
CA SER A 80 10.33 -15.63 5.99
C SER A 80 11.72 -15.00 5.98
N LEU A 81 12.71 -15.73 5.47
CA LEU A 81 14.03 -15.20 5.08
C LEU A 81 13.93 -14.21 3.89
N TYR A 82 12.75 -14.08 3.27
CA TYR A 82 12.39 -13.05 2.30
C TYR A 82 12.00 -11.79 3.06
N GLY A 83 12.83 -10.74 2.98
CA GLY A 83 12.75 -9.55 3.82
C GLY A 83 13.98 -9.32 4.71
N GLN A 84 14.97 -10.23 4.69
CA GLN A 84 16.34 -9.88 5.08
C GLN A 84 16.99 -9.07 3.96
N THR A 85 16.42 -7.91 3.62
CA THR A 85 17.24 -6.96 2.88
C THR A 85 18.42 -6.65 3.80
N LYS A 86 19.62 -7.02 3.34
CA LYS A 86 20.90 -6.59 3.91
C LYS A 86 21.09 -5.06 3.80
N ARG A 87 20.01 -4.28 3.69
CA ARG A 87 19.99 -2.82 3.61
C ARG A 87 19.82 -2.29 5.03
N ARG A 88 20.92 -2.27 5.77
CA ARG A 88 20.97 -1.79 7.16
C ARG A 88 20.71 -0.29 7.32
N ASP A 89 20.60 0.44 6.21
CA ASP A 89 20.54 1.90 6.20
C ASP A 89 19.14 2.47 5.86
N TYR A 90 18.11 1.61 5.75
CA TYR A 90 16.75 2.06 5.40
C TYR A 90 15.82 2.09 6.63
N TYR A 91 15.22 3.26 6.90
CA TYR A 91 14.11 3.37 7.84
C TYR A 91 12.82 2.90 7.17
N TYR A 92 12.10 2.00 7.82
CA TYR A 92 10.83 1.44 7.37
C TYR A 92 9.71 2.37 7.79
N LEU A 93 8.61 2.35 7.02
CA LEU A 93 7.35 2.88 7.51
C LEU A 93 6.73 1.83 8.43
N PHE A 94 6.64 2.17 9.72
CA PHE A 94 5.77 1.44 10.61
C PHE A 94 4.35 1.94 10.40
N THR A 95 3.44 1.06 9.98
CA THR A 95 2.05 1.44 9.71
C THR A 95 1.11 0.53 10.48
N GLY A 96 0.33 1.11 11.37
CA GLY A 96 -0.86 0.48 11.94
C GLY A 96 -2.09 0.82 11.11
N LEU A 97 -2.07 0.51 9.79
CA LEU A 97 -3.13 0.89 8.84
C LEU A 97 -4.51 0.51 9.38
N ASN A 98 -4.62 -0.69 9.97
CA ASN A 98 -5.83 -1.16 10.66
C ASN A 98 -7.06 -1.04 9.76
N CYS A 99 -6.91 -1.43 8.49
CA CYS A 99 -8.00 -1.40 7.53
C CYS A 99 -9.12 -2.33 8.04
N GLY A 100 -10.28 -1.75 8.39
CA GLY A 100 -11.36 -2.49 9.06
C GLY A 100 -12.25 -3.31 8.12
N THR A 101 -12.17 -3.06 6.82
CA THR A 101 -12.93 -3.79 5.80
C THR A 101 -12.04 -4.09 4.60
N ALA A 102 -12.36 -5.15 3.85
CA ALA A 102 -11.65 -5.48 2.63
C ALA A 102 -11.90 -4.48 1.49
N ASP A 103 -12.89 -3.59 1.64
CA ASP A 103 -13.30 -2.66 0.59
C ASP A 103 -12.54 -1.34 0.56
N PHE A 104 -11.75 -1.07 1.59
CA PHE A 104 -11.01 0.17 1.71
C PHE A 104 -9.87 0.26 0.70
N SER A 105 -9.59 1.46 0.22
CA SER A 105 -8.26 1.85 -0.29
C SER A 105 -7.38 2.36 0.87
N LEU A 106 -6.06 2.48 0.64
CA LEU A 106 -5.12 2.81 1.72
C LEU A 106 -5.43 4.14 2.44
N ASP A 107 -5.90 5.15 1.72
CA ASP A 107 -6.32 6.46 2.23
C ASP A 107 -7.55 6.40 3.16
N GLN A 108 -8.33 5.34 3.04
CA GLN A 108 -9.54 5.11 3.85
C GLN A 108 -9.24 4.34 5.14
N CYS A 109 -8.04 3.77 5.27
CA CYS A 109 -7.67 3.03 6.46
C CYS A 109 -7.44 4.01 7.64
N PRO A 110 -8.05 3.78 8.82
CA PRO A 110 -7.95 4.69 9.96
C PRO A 110 -6.52 5.03 10.36
N GLY A 111 -5.58 4.09 10.22
CA GLY A 111 -4.17 4.29 10.52
C GLY A 111 -3.46 5.31 9.62
N TRP A 112 -3.99 5.57 8.42
CA TRP A 112 -3.41 6.52 7.46
C TRP A 112 -3.52 7.97 7.96
N ASN A 113 -4.73 8.39 8.34
CA ASN A 113 -5.01 9.79 8.73
C ASN A 113 -4.59 10.12 10.18
N ASN A 114 -4.28 9.11 10.99
CA ASN A 114 -3.86 9.30 12.38
C ASN A 114 -2.36 9.63 12.52
N ASN A 115 -1.63 9.88 11.42
CA ASN A 115 -0.19 10.14 11.40
C ASN A 115 0.63 9.08 12.16
N VAL A 116 0.16 7.83 12.19
CA VAL A 116 0.89 6.69 12.78
C VAL A 116 1.91 6.16 11.76
N MET A 117 2.53 7.07 11.01
CA MET A 117 3.56 6.79 10.03
C MET A 117 4.90 7.10 10.68
N THR A 118 5.45 6.12 11.40
CA THR A 118 6.71 6.32 12.13
C THR A 118 7.86 5.68 11.39
N LEU A 119 8.96 6.42 11.25
CA LEU A 119 10.21 5.92 10.70
C LEU A 119 10.97 5.15 11.78
N ALA A 120 11.13 3.84 11.59
CA ALA A 120 11.81 2.99 12.55
C ALA A 120 12.52 1.81 11.87
N VAL A 121 13.48 1.22 12.57
CA VAL A 121 14.07 -0.06 12.19
C VAL A 121 13.05 -1.16 12.48
N CYS A 122 12.80 -2.04 11.50
CA CYS A 122 11.82 -3.12 11.62
C CYS A 122 12.51 -4.49 11.69
N GLY A 123 12.38 -5.18 12.83
CA GLY A 123 12.87 -6.57 13.00
C GLY A 123 11.90 -7.66 12.50
N HIS A 124 10.80 -7.28 11.84
CA HIS A 124 9.73 -8.21 11.42
C HIS A 124 9.78 -8.52 9.91
N GLY A 125 10.73 -7.93 9.18
CA GLY A 125 10.80 -8.00 7.73
C GLY A 125 9.91 -6.98 7.03
N ILE A 126 9.87 -7.07 5.70
CA ILE A 126 9.09 -6.21 4.81
C ILE A 126 7.73 -6.83 4.57
N ALA A 127 6.68 -6.02 4.52
CA ALA A 127 5.34 -6.49 4.18
C ALA A 127 5.27 -6.91 2.70
N ILE A 128 4.70 -8.07 2.43
CA ILE A 128 4.51 -8.61 1.08
C ILE A 128 3.01 -8.74 0.81
N ALA A 129 2.60 -8.26 -0.35
CA ALA A 129 1.25 -8.42 -0.88
C ALA A 129 1.27 -9.31 -2.13
N VAL A 130 0.24 -10.13 -2.27
CA VAL A 130 -0.11 -10.83 -3.51
C VAL A 130 -1.41 -10.21 -4.00
N CYS A 131 -1.35 -9.47 -5.09
CA CYS A 131 -2.48 -8.79 -5.69
C CYS A 131 -3.02 -9.58 -6.86
N LYS A 132 -4.34 -9.77 -6.90
CA LYS A 132 -5.03 -10.50 -7.97
C LYS A 132 -6.03 -9.62 -8.68
N LEU A 133 -6.08 -9.75 -10.00
CA LEU A 133 -7.11 -9.12 -10.81
C LEU A 133 -8.49 -9.66 -10.45
#